data_AF-A0A1Q7KKY8-F1
#
_entry.id   AF-A0A1Q7KKY8-F1
#
_cell.length_a   1.000
_cell.length_b   1.000
_cell.length_c   1.000
_cell.angle_alpha   90.00
_cell.angle_beta   90.00
_cell.angle_gamma   90.00
#
_symmetry.space_group_name_H-M   'P 1'
#
loop_
_entity.id
_entity.type
_entity.pdbx_description
1 polymer ?
#
loop_
_entity_poly.entity_id
_entity_poly.type
_entity_poly.pdbx_seq_one_letter_code
_entity_poly.pdbx_strand_id
1 'polypeptide(L)'
;MRLLEDRQHVRGLLASHENDHSGRPTVIVRGAEDSPAAVRYIEAALDTAWQALGLGETKVRVAVVIELARPPNVADRPTPADLAAYLAPDSTDRTTCIALLRAGPYWARFLLGKREAHDTGFGGFAQWLQAGLGPCAFYAAYGTPGKPVRRWLAARNWDVALYPGSRGIVGGRFSSLDLLGDSRYSWYWDQIYSFPPATVACLAGRSSGCRAAVLEGADAASPAAGPQIVRPERRWWRAQRLLPGERYLSDVARDVGRERFQGFWASSLPVDTALAAALKQPVGEWTAQWERGFIAPIPLGPAPPWGATAMALLLGAVAVLAVMLTASRRQVR
;
A
#
# COMPACT_ATOMS: atom_id res chain seq x y z
N MET A 1 17.59 10.03 -9.26
CA MET A 1 18.93 9.72 -9.79
C MET A 1 18.94 8.26 -10.22
N ARG A 2 19.21 7.27 -9.35
CA ARG A 2 19.27 5.83 -9.74
C ARG A 2 18.13 5.29 -10.61
N LEU A 3 16.85 5.48 -10.27
CA LEU A 3 15.74 4.98 -11.11
C LEU A 3 15.71 5.58 -12.54
N LEU A 4 16.19 6.81 -12.73
CA LEU A 4 16.24 7.45 -14.05
C LEU A 4 17.45 6.97 -14.85
N GLU A 5 18.58 6.70 -14.19
CA GLU A 5 19.73 6.01 -14.78
C GLU A 5 19.34 4.59 -15.21
N ASP A 6 18.62 3.87 -14.33
CA ASP A 6 18.08 2.53 -14.60
C ASP A 6 17.16 2.55 -15.82
N ARG A 7 16.37 3.61 -16.02
CA ARG A 7 15.53 3.76 -17.22
C ARG A 7 16.36 3.79 -18.50
N GLN A 8 17.47 4.53 -18.54
CA GLN A 8 18.31 4.58 -19.74
C GLN A 8 18.94 3.21 -20.04
N HIS A 9 19.40 2.52 -19.00
CA HIS A 9 19.97 1.18 -19.14
C HIS A 9 18.92 0.14 -19.57
N VAL A 10 17.75 0.14 -18.92
CA VAL A 10 16.59 -0.71 -19.26
C VAL A 10 16.14 -0.44 -20.69
N ARG A 11 16.11 0.81 -21.15
CA ARG A 11 15.78 1.15 -22.54
C ARG A 11 16.76 0.54 -23.53
N GLY A 12 18.06 0.58 -23.26
CA GLY A 12 19.06 -0.07 -24.09
C GLY A 12 18.82 -1.58 -24.21
N LEU A 13 18.52 -2.23 -23.07
CA LEU A 13 18.20 -3.66 -23.03
C LEU A 13 16.88 -3.99 -23.76
N LEU A 14 15.83 -3.20 -23.55
CA LEU A 14 14.54 -3.38 -24.20
C LEU A 14 14.59 -3.10 -25.72
N ALA A 15 15.48 -2.21 -26.17
CA ALA A 15 15.73 -1.96 -27.59
C ALA A 15 16.48 -3.14 -28.25
N SER A 16 17.41 -3.79 -27.54
CA SER A 16 18.04 -5.03 -28.04
C SER A 16 17.08 -6.23 -28.09
N HIS A 17 15.98 -6.18 -27.34
CA HIS A 17 14.92 -7.20 -27.28
C HIS A 17 13.63 -6.74 -27.98
N GLU A 18 13.69 -5.83 -28.94
CA GLU A 18 12.51 -5.22 -29.58
C GLU A 18 11.59 -6.25 -30.28
N ASN A 19 12.12 -7.44 -30.60
CA ASN A 19 11.39 -8.58 -31.17
C ASN A 19 10.84 -9.58 -30.14
N ASP A 20 11.14 -9.43 -28.84
CA ASP A 20 10.64 -10.33 -27.80
C ASP A 20 9.22 -9.91 -27.37
N HIS A 21 8.23 -10.50 -28.04
CA HIS A 21 6.80 -10.26 -27.82
C HIS A 21 6.23 -11.10 -26.66
N SER A 22 7.08 -11.79 -25.90
CA SER A 22 6.66 -12.77 -24.89
C SER A 22 5.83 -12.21 -23.74
N GLY A 23 5.67 -10.88 -23.63
CA GLY A 23 4.88 -10.25 -22.57
C GLY A 23 5.48 -10.42 -21.17
N ARG A 24 6.67 -11.02 -21.08
CA ARG A 24 7.36 -11.30 -19.83
C ARG A 24 8.06 -10.07 -19.29
N PRO A 25 8.18 -9.95 -17.96
CA PRO A 25 8.93 -8.87 -17.35
C PRO A 25 10.43 -9.06 -17.58
N THR A 26 11.14 -7.97 -17.89
CA THR A 26 12.60 -7.96 -18.00
C THR A 26 13.22 -7.90 -16.60
N VAL A 27 14.12 -8.83 -16.28
CA VAL A 27 14.80 -8.88 -14.98
C VAL A 27 16.21 -8.30 -15.08
N ILE A 28 16.56 -7.43 -14.14
CA ILE A 28 17.93 -6.94 -13.96
C ILE A 28 18.34 -7.18 -12.51
N VAL A 29 19.34 -8.03 -12.31
CA VAL A 29 19.86 -8.34 -10.97
C VAL A 29 21.20 -7.63 -10.78
N ARG A 30 21.34 -6.89 -9.67
CA ARG A 30 22.58 -6.19 -9.29
C ARG A 30 23.18 -6.80 -8.05
N GLY A 31 24.50 -6.96 -8.01
CA GLY A 31 25.20 -7.60 -6.90
C GLY A 31 25.16 -9.13 -6.92
N ALA A 32 24.77 -9.73 -8.05
CA ALA A 32 24.90 -11.16 -8.35
C ALA A 32 25.53 -11.39 -9.73
N GLU A 33 26.41 -10.49 -10.16
CA GLU A 33 27.08 -10.58 -11.47
C GLU A 33 27.78 -11.93 -11.66
N ASP A 34 28.28 -12.54 -10.57
CA ASP A 34 28.99 -13.82 -10.59
C ASP A 34 28.12 -15.05 -10.24
N SER A 35 26.79 -14.91 -10.13
CA SER A 35 25.89 -16.03 -9.76
C SER A 35 24.75 -16.25 -10.77
N PRO A 36 25.02 -16.98 -11.87
CA PRO A 36 23.98 -17.34 -12.85
C PRO A 36 22.83 -18.16 -12.25
N ALA A 37 23.11 -18.95 -11.21
CA ALA A 37 22.09 -19.73 -10.50
C ALA A 37 21.07 -18.82 -9.79
N ALA A 38 21.54 -17.74 -9.16
CA ALA A 38 20.67 -16.75 -8.51
C ALA A 38 19.76 -16.07 -9.53
N VAL A 39 20.31 -15.66 -10.68
CA VAL A 39 19.56 -15.02 -11.77
C VAL A 39 18.46 -15.95 -12.29
N ARG A 40 18.78 -17.20 -12.63
CA ARG A 40 17.77 -18.18 -13.09
C ARG A 40 16.67 -18.45 -12.06
N TYR A 41 17.02 -18.53 -10.78
CA TYR A 41 16.04 -18.71 -9.71
C TYR A 41 15.11 -17.49 -9.61
N ILE A 42 15.67 -16.28 -9.70
CA ILE A 42 14.90 -15.04 -9.68
C ILE A 42 13.92 -14.97 -10.86
N GLU A 43 14.38 -15.29 -12.07
CA GLU A 43 13.55 -15.33 -13.27
C GLU A 43 12.38 -16.32 -13.10
N ALA A 44 12.66 -17.56 -12.68
CA ALA A 44 11.63 -18.56 -12.44
C ALA A 44 10.63 -18.17 -11.34
N ALA A 45 11.11 -17.55 -10.25
CA ALA A 45 10.25 -17.06 -9.18
C ALA A 45 9.39 -15.87 -9.65
N LEU A 46 9.92 -15.00 -10.51
CA LEU A 46 9.17 -13.90 -11.10
C LEU A 46 8.12 -14.41 -12.07
N ASP A 47 8.43 -15.39 -12.91
CA ASP A 47 7.45 -16.05 -13.77
C ASP A 47 6.30 -16.63 -12.96
N THR A 48 6.60 -17.29 -11.84
CA THR A 48 5.59 -17.82 -10.92
C THR A 48 4.72 -16.71 -10.35
N ALA A 49 5.32 -15.60 -9.92
CA ALA A 49 4.59 -14.43 -9.43
C ALA A 49 3.72 -13.77 -10.52
N TRP A 50 4.22 -13.72 -11.75
CA TRP A 50 3.55 -13.17 -12.91
C TRP A 50 2.31 -13.97 -13.28
N GLN A 51 2.45 -15.30 -13.32
CA GLN A 51 1.35 -16.24 -13.56
C GLN A 51 0.32 -16.22 -12.43
N ALA A 52 0.76 -16.14 -11.17
CA ALA A 52 -0.14 -16.05 -10.02
C ALA A 52 -1.00 -14.77 -10.02
N LEU A 53 -0.53 -13.71 -10.68
CA LEU A 53 -1.28 -12.48 -10.91
C LEU A 53 -2.14 -12.53 -12.19
N GLY A 54 -2.08 -13.61 -12.96
CA GLY A 54 -2.79 -13.75 -14.24
C GLY A 54 -2.29 -12.75 -15.29
N LEU A 55 -1.03 -12.31 -15.21
CA LEU A 55 -0.44 -11.38 -16.16
C LEU A 55 0.03 -12.16 -17.40
N GLY A 56 -0.54 -11.84 -18.56
CA GLY A 56 -0.20 -12.42 -19.86
C GLY A 56 0.60 -11.45 -20.73
N GLU A 57 0.32 -11.40 -22.03
CA GLU A 57 0.88 -10.35 -22.90
C GLU A 57 0.39 -8.96 -22.48
N THR A 58 1.34 -8.06 -22.22
CA THR A 58 1.07 -6.75 -21.66
C THR A 58 1.36 -5.62 -22.63
N LYS A 59 0.48 -4.62 -22.70
CA LYS A 59 0.72 -3.38 -23.46
C LYS A 59 1.81 -2.50 -22.86
N VAL A 60 2.08 -2.66 -21.55
CA VAL A 60 3.12 -1.95 -20.82
C VAL A 60 4.18 -2.98 -20.41
N ARG A 61 5.39 -2.81 -20.94
CA ARG A 61 6.57 -3.60 -20.58
C ARG A 61 6.93 -3.29 -19.12
N VAL A 62 7.15 -4.33 -18.34
CA VAL A 62 7.60 -4.20 -16.95
C VAL A 62 9.05 -4.63 -16.84
N ALA A 63 9.88 -3.78 -16.25
CA ALA A 63 11.24 -4.11 -15.87
C ALA A 63 11.33 -4.22 -14.35
N VAL A 64 11.89 -5.31 -13.85
CA VAL A 64 12.12 -5.56 -12.43
C VAL A 64 13.61 -5.52 -12.15
N VAL A 65 14.04 -4.50 -11.41
CA VAL A 65 15.42 -4.33 -10.97
C VAL A 65 15.54 -4.82 -9.55
N ILE A 66 16.33 -5.87 -9.31
CA ILE A 66 16.56 -6.41 -7.97
C ILE A 66 17.97 -6.02 -7.54
N GLU A 67 18.05 -5.13 -6.54
CA GLU A 67 19.30 -4.72 -5.90
C GLU A 67 19.54 -5.63 -4.68
N LEU A 68 20.52 -6.52 -4.77
CA LEU A 68 20.94 -7.33 -3.63
C LEU A 68 21.77 -6.45 -2.70
N ALA A 69 21.24 -6.15 -1.50
CA ALA A 69 21.94 -5.30 -0.56
C ALA A 69 23.28 -5.93 -0.15
N ARG A 70 24.37 -5.16 -0.25
CA ARG A 70 25.63 -5.50 0.45
C ARG A 70 25.39 -5.36 1.95
N PRO A 71 25.83 -6.31 2.78
CA PRO A 71 25.39 -6.41 4.17
C PRO A 71 25.89 -5.23 5.01
N PRO A 72 25.02 -4.37 5.57
CA PRO A 72 25.33 -3.69 6.81
C PRO A 72 24.90 -4.60 7.98
N ASN A 73 25.40 -4.35 9.18
CA ASN A 73 25.01 -5.03 10.43
C ASN A 73 23.52 -4.76 10.79
N VAL A 74 22.59 -5.31 10.01
CA VAL A 74 21.15 -5.18 10.18
C VAL A 74 20.58 -6.56 10.49
N ALA A 75 19.57 -6.60 11.36
CA ALA A 75 18.89 -7.83 11.77
C ALA A 75 18.45 -8.67 10.55
N ASP A 76 18.78 -9.95 10.57
CA ASP A 76 18.54 -10.91 9.49
C ASP A 76 17.10 -11.43 9.50
N ARG A 77 16.15 -10.55 9.17
CA ARG A 77 14.74 -10.89 9.02
C ARG A 77 14.26 -10.51 7.62
N PRO A 78 13.32 -11.27 7.03
CA PRO A 78 12.68 -10.84 5.79
C PRO A 78 11.94 -9.54 6.09
N THR A 79 12.38 -8.45 5.48
CA THR A 79 11.66 -7.18 5.49
C THR A 79 10.67 -7.19 4.33
N PRO A 80 9.46 -6.63 4.52
CA PRO A 80 8.58 -6.32 3.39
C PRO A 80 9.33 -5.55 2.31
N ALA A 81 8.75 -5.44 1.11
CA ALA A 81 9.25 -4.57 0.06
C ALA A 81 9.10 -3.06 0.40
N ASP A 82 9.24 -2.67 1.67
CA ASP A 82 9.23 -1.30 2.21
C ASP A 82 10.32 -0.40 1.62
N LEU A 83 11.20 -0.96 0.80
CA LEU A 83 12.28 -0.29 0.09
C LEU A 83 12.11 -0.34 -1.43
N ALA A 84 10.95 -0.81 -1.92
CA ALA A 84 10.63 -0.77 -3.33
C ALA A 84 10.52 0.67 -3.80
N ALA A 85 10.81 0.90 -5.07
CA ALA A 85 10.54 2.17 -5.71
C ALA A 85 10.08 1.90 -7.13
N TYR A 86 9.07 2.63 -7.58
CA TYR A 86 8.47 2.42 -8.89
C TYR A 86 8.66 3.65 -9.74
N LEU A 87 8.83 3.42 -11.03
CA LEU A 87 8.86 4.46 -12.04
C LEU A 87 7.73 4.15 -13.02
N ALA A 88 6.65 4.92 -12.91
CA ALA A 88 5.51 4.74 -13.79
C ALA A 88 5.82 5.25 -15.22
N PRO A 89 5.12 4.74 -16.24
CA PRO A 89 5.15 5.31 -17.57
C PRO A 89 4.81 6.81 -17.55
N ASP A 90 5.59 7.62 -18.27
CA ASP A 90 5.43 9.07 -18.36
C ASP A 90 5.31 9.54 -19.82
N SER A 91 5.41 10.85 -20.06
CA SER A 91 5.33 11.41 -21.41
C SER A 91 6.50 11.01 -22.32
N THR A 92 7.66 10.70 -21.74
CA THR A 92 8.89 10.31 -22.46
C THR A 92 8.95 8.80 -22.70
N ASP A 93 8.34 8.00 -21.83
CA ASP A 93 8.22 6.54 -21.92
C ASP A 93 6.81 6.10 -21.57
N ARG A 94 5.94 5.90 -22.57
CA ARG A 94 4.54 5.53 -22.33
C ARG A 94 4.33 4.02 -22.15
N THR A 95 5.37 3.22 -22.35
CA THR A 95 5.24 1.77 -22.47
C THR A 95 6.08 1.01 -21.45
N THR A 96 6.88 1.68 -20.62
CA THR A 96 7.76 1.00 -19.65
C THR A 96 7.43 1.40 -18.21
N CYS A 97 7.18 0.41 -17.35
CA CYS A 97 7.13 0.58 -15.90
C CYS A 97 8.32 -0.13 -15.26
N ILE A 98 9.01 0.52 -14.31
CA ILE A 98 10.16 -0.08 -13.62
C ILE A 98 9.81 -0.27 -12.15
N ALA A 99 9.99 -1.49 -11.64
CA ALA A 99 9.94 -1.82 -10.23
C ALA A 99 11.37 -2.08 -9.72
N LEU A 100 11.90 -1.21 -8.86
CA LEU A 100 13.16 -1.41 -8.17
C LEU A 100 12.88 -2.05 -6.81
N LEU A 101 13.34 -3.28 -6.62
CA LEU A 101 13.21 -4.06 -5.40
C LEU A 101 14.56 -4.18 -4.72
N ARG A 102 14.64 -3.78 -3.45
CA ARG A 102 15.85 -3.95 -2.65
C ARG A 102 15.71 -5.21 -1.82
N ALA A 103 16.46 -6.24 -2.20
CA ALA A 103 16.52 -7.47 -1.43
C ALA A 103 17.38 -7.21 -0.19
N GLY A 104 16.76 -7.29 0.99
CA GLY A 104 17.46 -7.20 2.27
C GLY A 104 18.46 -8.33 2.50
N PRO A 105 19.24 -8.29 3.59
CA PRO A 105 20.29 -9.27 3.87
C PRO A 105 19.82 -10.73 3.84
N TYR A 106 18.58 -10.97 4.28
CA TYR A 106 17.95 -12.29 4.24
C TYR A 106 17.86 -12.85 2.81
N TRP A 107 17.19 -12.11 1.92
CA TRP A 107 17.01 -12.53 0.53
C TRP A 107 18.34 -12.56 -0.22
N ALA A 108 19.24 -11.61 0.04
CA ALA A 108 20.57 -11.62 -0.56
C ALA A 108 21.36 -12.90 -0.19
N ARG A 109 21.36 -13.32 1.08
CA ARG A 109 22.03 -14.57 1.51
C ARG A 109 21.37 -15.81 0.92
N PHE A 110 20.04 -15.84 0.89
CA PHE A 110 19.28 -16.95 0.31
C PHE A 110 19.59 -17.12 -1.19
N LEU A 111 19.49 -16.04 -1.96
CA LEU A 111 19.73 -16.05 -3.41
C LEU A 111 21.19 -16.38 -3.76
N LEU A 112 22.13 -15.96 -2.92
CA LEU A 112 23.56 -16.25 -3.10
C LEU A 112 23.98 -17.64 -2.57
N GLY A 113 23.02 -18.52 -2.22
CA GLY A 113 23.30 -19.89 -1.78
C GLY A 113 23.96 -19.99 -0.41
N LYS A 114 23.94 -18.92 0.39
CA LYS A 114 24.54 -18.85 1.74
C LYS A 114 23.57 -19.26 2.85
N ARG A 115 22.35 -19.68 2.49
CA ARG A 115 21.28 -20.07 3.42
C ARG A 115 20.35 -21.08 2.75
N GLU A 116 19.94 -22.11 3.49
CA GLU A 116 18.93 -23.08 3.04
C GLU A 116 17.51 -22.49 3.06
N ALA A 117 16.66 -22.97 2.15
CA ALA A 117 15.24 -22.63 2.09
C ALA A 117 14.54 -23.17 3.34
N HIS A 118 14.42 -22.37 4.39
CA HIS A 118 13.48 -22.68 5.47
C HIS A 118 12.09 -22.18 5.09
N ASP A 119 11.07 -22.95 5.45
CA ASP A 119 9.67 -22.56 5.42
C ASP A 119 9.50 -21.29 6.26
N THR A 120 9.56 -20.16 5.58
CA THR A 120 9.40 -18.86 6.20
C THR A 120 7.94 -18.45 6.02
N GLY A 121 7.32 -17.95 7.09
CA GLY A 121 5.93 -17.46 7.11
C GLY A 121 5.62 -16.28 6.19
N PHE A 122 6.48 -16.01 5.20
CA PHE A 122 6.30 -15.06 4.10
C PHE A 122 5.83 -15.72 2.80
N GLY A 123 5.60 -17.04 2.79
CA GLY A 123 5.12 -17.78 1.61
C GLY A 123 6.11 -17.81 0.45
N GLY A 124 7.41 -17.75 0.76
CA GLY A 124 8.50 -17.91 -0.20
C GLY A 124 8.87 -16.64 -0.99
N PHE A 125 9.91 -16.75 -1.81
CA PHE A 125 10.45 -15.63 -2.58
C PHE A 125 9.49 -15.12 -3.67
N ALA A 126 8.74 -16.01 -4.30
CA ALA A 126 7.75 -15.64 -5.32
C ALA A 126 6.65 -14.73 -4.77
N GLN A 127 6.16 -14.98 -3.54
CA GLN A 127 5.17 -14.11 -2.91
C GLN A 127 5.76 -12.73 -2.55
N TRP A 128 7.03 -12.67 -2.14
CA TRP A 128 7.74 -11.40 -1.93
C TRP A 128 7.87 -10.61 -3.24
N LEU A 129 8.20 -11.28 -4.36
CA LEU A 129 8.22 -10.66 -5.68
C LEU A 129 6.84 -10.15 -6.09
N GLN A 130 5.80 -10.99 -5.94
CA GLN A 130 4.42 -10.63 -6.26
C GLN A 130 3.99 -9.35 -5.56
N ALA A 131 4.26 -9.24 -4.26
CA ALA A 131 3.92 -8.05 -3.49
C ALA A 131 4.85 -6.85 -3.82
N GLY A 132 6.07 -7.12 -4.27
CA GLY A 132 7.01 -6.10 -4.72
C GLY A 132 6.71 -5.49 -6.08
N LEU A 133 5.90 -6.11 -6.94
CA LEU A 133 5.59 -5.56 -8.29
C LEU A 133 4.77 -4.27 -8.26
N GLY A 134 3.95 -4.10 -7.23
CA GLY A 134 3.11 -2.92 -6.96
C GLY A 134 2.46 -2.27 -8.17
N PRO A 135 2.57 -0.94 -8.34
CA PRO A 135 1.98 -0.20 -9.47
C PRO A 135 2.23 -0.82 -10.85
N CYS A 136 3.42 -1.41 -11.07
CA CYS A 136 3.76 -1.98 -12.37
C CYS A 136 2.91 -3.19 -12.73
N ALA A 137 2.42 -3.97 -11.77
CA ALA A 137 1.49 -5.05 -12.03
C ALA A 137 0.11 -4.52 -12.51
N PHE A 138 -0.35 -3.38 -12.00
CA PHE A 138 -1.59 -2.75 -12.49
C PHE A 138 -1.42 -2.25 -13.93
N TYR A 139 -0.28 -1.62 -14.24
CA TYR A 139 0.04 -1.22 -15.62
C TYR A 139 0.14 -2.41 -16.57
N ALA A 140 0.75 -3.51 -16.13
CA ALA A 140 0.82 -4.76 -16.87
C ALA A 140 -0.59 -5.31 -17.18
N ALA A 141 -1.45 -5.41 -16.16
CA ALA A 141 -2.78 -6.01 -16.27
C ALA A 141 -3.79 -5.16 -17.08
N TYR A 142 -3.75 -3.84 -16.88
CA TYR A 142 -4.82 -2.92 -17.30
C TYR A 142 -4.35 -1.77 -18.22
N GLY A 143 -3.05 -1.66 -18.47
CA GLY A 143 -2.46 -0.61 -19.28
C GLY A 143 -2.38 0.74 -18.56
N THR A 144 -2.33 1.83 -19.33
CA THR A 144 -2.22 3.19 -18.77
C THR A 144 -3.56 3.68 -18.24
N PRO A 145 -3.65 4.15 -16.98
CA PRO A 145 -4.89 4.66 -16.41
C PRO A 145 -5.33 5.94 -17.11
N GLY A 146 -6.64 6.16 -17.13
CA GLY A 146 -7.26 7.40 -17.59
C GLY A 146 -6.75 8.61 -16.79
N LYS A 147 -6.83 9.80 -17.41
CA LYS A 147 -6.24 11.03 -16.84
C LYS A 147 -6.69 11.32 -15.39
N PRO A 148 -7.98 11.18 -15.01
CA PRO A 148 -8.42 11.39 -13.63
C PRO A 148 -7.87 10.33 -12.67
N VAL A 149 -7.96 9.04 -13.03
CA VAL A 149 -7.46 7.93 -12.21
C VAL A 149 -5.95 8.05 -11.98
N ARG A 150 -5.18 8.35 -13.03
CA ARG A 150 -3.73 8.55 -12.93
C ARG A 150 -3.37 9.69 -11.97
N ARG A 151 -4.09 10.81 -12.03
CA ARG A 151 -3.86 11.97 -11.15
C ARG A 151 -4.15 11.64 -9.70
N TRP A 152 -5.28 10.98 -9.45
CA TRP A 152 -5.67 10.53 -8.13
C TRP A 152 -4.65 9.54 -7.53
N LEU A 153 -4.24 8.53 -8.29
CA LEU A 153 -3.18 7.60 -7.87
C LEU A 153 -1.87 8.33 -7.56
N ALA A 154 -1.53 9.36 -8.33
CA ALA A 154 -0.35 10.17 -8.09
C ALA A 154 -0.44 11.05 -6.85
N ALA A 155 -1.55 11.74 -6.64
CA ALA A 155 -1.78 12.53 -5.43
C ALA A 155 -1.74 11.66 -4.15
N ARG A 156 -2.12 10.39 -4.30
CA ARG A 156 -2.12 9.40 -3.22
C ARG A 156 -0.82 8.63 -3.06
N ASN A 157 0.20 8.91 -3.88
CA ASN A 157 1.43 8.11 -3.93
C ASN A 157 1.15 6.59 -4.05
N TRP A 158 0.11 6.24 -4.81
CA TRP A 158 -0.37 4.87 -5.06
C TRP A 158 -0.78 4.08 -3.82
N ASP A 159 -1.07 4.73 -2.69
CA ASP A 159 -1.43 4.07 -1.42
C ASP A 159 -2.64 3.12 -1.47
N VAL A 160 -3.42 3.12 -2.56
CA VAL A 160 -4.57 2.24 -2.82
C VAL A 160 -4.28 1.09 -3.79
N ALA A 161 -3.07 1.05 -4.33
CA ALA A 161 -2.68 0.23 -5.48
C ALA A 161 -1.22 -0.26 -5.38
N LEU A 162 -0.78 -0.61 -4.17
CA LEU A 162 0.58 -1.10 -3.93
C LEU A 162 0.69 -2.62 -3.95
N TYR A 163 -0.37 -3.38 -3.65
CA TYR A 163 -0.31 -4.85 -3.64
C TYR A 163 -1.30 -5.44 -4.64
N PRO A 164 -0.83 -5.98 -5.77
CA PRO A 164 -1.68 -6.43 -6.87
C PRO A 164 -2.46 -7.74 -6.61
N GLY A 165 -2.20 -8.45 -5.51
CA GLY A 165 -2.80 -9.75 -5.19
C GLY A 165 -3.75 -9.75 -3.99
N SER A 166 -4.56 -10.81 -3.87
CA SER A 166 -5.49 -11.03 -2.74
C SER A 166 -4.80 -11.30 -1.40
N ARG A 167 -3.49 -11.61 -1.47
CA ARG A 167 -2.58 -11.67 -0.35
C ARG A 167 -1.71 -10.43 -0.48
N GLY A 168 -1.92 -9.43 0.37
CA GLY A 168 -0.95 -8.32 0.54
C GLY A 168 0.41 -8.86 1.02
N ILE A 169 1.30 -7.99 1.52
CA ILE A 169 2.53 -8.47 2.17
C ILE A 169 2.19 -9.18 3.49
N VAL A 170 1.69 -10.42 3.40
CA VAL A 170 1.31 -11.29 4.50
C VAL A 170 -0.06 -10.95 5.08
N GLY A 171 -1.03 -11.85 4.88
CA GLY A 171 -2.31 -11.91 5.61
C GLY A 171 -2.13 -12.21 7.11
N GLY A 172 -1.15 -11.57 7.75
CA GLY A 172 -0.73 -11.87 9.13
C GLY A 172 0.08 -10.76 9.80
N ARG A 173 0.24 -9.57 9.19
CA ARG A 173 0.92 -8.43 9.86
C ARG A 173 0.01 -7.29 10.27
N PHE A 174 -1.26 -7.35 9.91
CA PHE A 174 -2.25 -6.42 10.42
C PHE A 174 -2.80 -6.82 11.79
N SER A 175 -2.01 -7.51 12.62
CA SER A 175 -2.31 -7.64 14.05
C SER A 175 -2.38 -6.27 14.74
N SER A 176 -1.81 -5.23 14.13
CA SER A 176 -2.02 -3.84 14.57
C SER A 176 -3.45 -3.35 14.33
N LEU A 177 -4.19 -3.88 13.35
CA LEU A 177 -5.61 -3.58 13.16
C LEU A 177 -6.49 -4.34 14.15
N ASP A 178 -6.11 -5.58 14.51
CA ASP A 178 -6.74 -6.28 15.65
C ASP A 178 -6.52 -5.51 16.95
N LEU A 179 -5.32 -4.93 17.14
CA LEU A 179 -5.03 -4.00 18.24
C LEU A 179 -5.83 -2.69 18.12
N LEU A 180 -6.22 -2.28 16.91
CA LEU A 180 -7.17 -1.19 16.68
C LEU A 180 -8.64 -1.61 16.93
N GLY A 181 -8.92 -2.85 17.31
CA GLY A 181 -10.26 -3.29 17.74
C GLY A 181 -10.33 -3.67 19.22
N ASP A 182 -9.18 -3.86 19.87
CA ASP A 182 -9.10 -4.42 21.22
C ASP A 182 -9.12 -3.33 22.30
N SER A 183 -10.25 -3.25 23.01
CA SER A 183 -10.51 -2.29 24.09
C SER A 183 -9.61 -2.44 25.32
N ARG A 184 -8.80 -3.52 25.41
CA ARG A 184 -7.88 -3.77 26.54
C ARG A 184 -6.61 -2.91 26.51
N TYR A 185 -6.34 -2.20 25.41
CA TYR A 185 -5.14 -1.39 25.26
C TYR A 185 -5.46 0.11 25.32
N SER A 186 -4.98 0.82 26.34
CA SER A 186 -5.24 2.27 26.55
C SER A 186 -4.60 3.19 25.50
N TRP A 187 -3.56 2.70 24.80
CA TRP A 187 -2.82 3.40 23.75
C TRP A 187 -3.48 3.33 22.36
N TYR A 188 -4.68 2.74 22.29
CA TYR A 188 -5.49 2.59 21.09
C TYR A 188 -5.97 3.93 20.51
N TRP A 189 -6.49 4.83 21.36
CA TRP A 189 -7.08 6.09 20.91
C TRP A 189 -6.05 7.06 20.35
N ASP A 190 -4.84 7.12 20.93
CA ASP A 190 -3.74 7.93 20.39
C ASP A 190 -3.36 7.50 18.96
N GLN A 191 -3.43 6.21 18.66
CA GLN A 191 -3.25 5.72 17.29
C GLN A 191 -4.42 6.09 16.38
N ILE A 192 -5.67 5.92 16.83
CA ILE A 192 -6.84 6.32 16.02
C ILE A 192 -6.78 7.80 15.66
N TYR A 193 -6.49 8.65 16.64
CA TYR A 193 -6.44 10.11 16.46
C TYR A 193 -5.22 10.57 15.67
N SER A 194 -4.26 9.69 15.39
CA SER A 194 -3.18 9.98 14.46
C SER A 194 -3.60 9.85 12.98
N PHE A 195 -4.72 9.18 12.69
CA PHE A 195 -5.25 9.05 11.34
C PHE A 195 -6.03 10.29 10.88
N PRO A 196 -6.11 10.53 9.56
CA PRO A 196 -6.95 11.59 9.01
C PRO A 196 -8.43 11.45 9.45
N PRO A 197 -9.18 12.55 9.64
CA PRO A 197 -10.58 12.50 10.07
C PRO A 197 -11.49 11.65 9.18
N ALA A 198 -11.24 11.64 7.87
CA ALA A 198 -11.98 10.81 6.93
C ALA A 198 -11.75 9.30 7.17
N THR A 199 -10.52 8.91 7.46
CA THR A 199 -10.15 7.53 7.83
C THR A 199 -10.83 7.11 9.12
N VAL A 200 -10.79 7.96 10.14
CA VAL A 200 -11.46 7.72 11.43
C VAL A 200 -12.98 7.58 11.24
N ALA A 201 -13.58 8.41 10.40
CA ALA A 201 -15.00 8.29 10.06
C ALA A 201 -15.31 7.00 9.27
N CYS A 202 -14.40 6.53 8.41
CA CYS A 202 -14.56 5.25 7.72
C CYS A 202 -14.49 4.06 8.69
N LEU A 203 -13.50 4.07 9.59
CA LEU A 203 -13.36 3.08 10.67
C LEU A 203 -14.59 3.04 11.58
N ALA A 204 -15.29 4.18 11.75
CA ALA A 204 -16.58 4.25 12.44
C ALA A 204 -17.76 3.61 11.66
N GLY A 205 -17.51 3.08 10.47
CA GLY A 205 -18.51 2.54 9.55
C GLY A 205 -19.32 3.60 8.79
N ARG A 206 -18.91 4.87 8.77
CA ARG A 206 -19.66 5.95 8.08
C ARG A 206 -19.30 5.98 6.60
N SER A 207 -20.29 5.73 5.74
CA SER A 207 -20.10 5.69 4.28
C SER A 207 -19.53 6.98 3.69
N SER A 208 -19.94 8.15 4.20
CA SER A 208 -19.38 9.45 3.78
C SER A 208 -17.90 9.60 4.14
N GLY A 209 -17.49 9.10 5.31
CA GLY A 209 -16.09 9.04 5.74
C GLY A 209 -15.27 8.15 4.82
N CYS A 210 -15.78 6.94 4.53
CA CYS A 210 -15.13 6.02 3.60
C CYS A 210 -14.99 6.58 2.18
N ARG A 211 -16.03 7.24 1.67
CA ARG A 211 -15.97 7.94 0.38
C ARG A 211 -14.87 9.00 0.39
N ALA A 212 -14.81 9.85 1.40
CA ALA A 212 -13.79 10.88 1.51
C ALA A 212 -12.37 10.29 1.63
N ALA A 213 -12.22 9.21 2.41
CA ALA A 213 -10.96 8.50 2.60
C ALA A 213 -10.41 7.89 1.30
N VAL A 214 -11.27 7.31 0.45
CA VAL A 214 -10.89 6.79 -0.89
C VAL A 214 -10.56 7.92 -1.85
N LEU A 215 -11.38 8.97 -1.87
CA LEU A 215 -11.30 10.03 -2.89
C LEU A 215 -10.32 11.14 -2.56
N GLU A 216 -9.66 11.11 -1.41
CA GLU A 216 -8.65 12.11 -1.06
C GLU A 216 -7.61 12.23 -2.18
N GLY A 217 -7.34 13.47 -2.61
CA GLY A 217 -6.43 13.78 -3.72
C GLY A 217 -7.05 13.66 -5.13
N ALA A 218 -8.31 13.25 -5.28
CA ALA A 218 -8.97 13.16 -6.58
C ALA A 218 -9.14 14.53 -7.27
N ASP A 219 -9.33 15.58 -6.48
CA ASP A 219 -9.51 16.97 -6.95
C ASP A 219 -8.20 17.79 -6.94
N ALA A 220 -7.07 17.17 -6.56
CA ALA A 220 -5.80 17.89 -6.43
C ALA A 220 -5.36 18.50 -7.78
N ALA A 221 -4.89 19.75 -7.73
CA ALA A 221 -4.24 20.39 -8.87
C ALA A 221 -3.06 19.52 -9.33
N SER A 222 -2.92 19.38 -10.65
CA SER A 222 -2.10 18.36 -11.30
C SER A 222 -0.71 18.19 -10.65
N PRO A 223 -0.25 16.96 -10.35
CA PRO A 223 1.16 16.76 -10.05
C PRO A 223 1.99 17.24 -11.24
N ALA A 224 3.15 17.82 -10.94
CA ALA A 224 4.06 18.42 -11.92
C ALA A 224 4.33 17.45 -13.09
N ALA A 225 4.43 17.99 -14.31
CA ALA A 225 4.76 17.23 -15.51
C ALA A 225 6.18 16.65 -15.40
N GLY A 226 6.31 15.47 -14.80
CA GLY A 226 7.59 14.79 -14.60
C GLY A 226 7.42 13.29 -14.34
N PRO A 227 8.52 12.51 -14.39
CA PRO A 227 8.50 11.08 -14.11
C PRO A 227 7.94 10.83 -12.71
N GLN A 228 6.88 10.03 -12.63
CA GLN A 228 6.27 9.70 -11.36
C GLN A 228 7.07 8.59 -10.68
N ILE A 229 7.87 8.98 -9.68
CA ILE A 229 8.56 8.06 -8.79
C ILE A 229 7.65 7.79 -7.60
N VAL A 230 7.25 6.54 -7.44
CA VAL A 230 6.46 6.07 -6.29
C VAL A 230 7.41 5.42 -5.30
N ARG A 231 7.34 5.83 -4.04
CA ARG A 231 8.10 5.20 -2.95
C ARG A 231 7.14 4.90 -1.81
N PRO A 232 6.99 3.63 -1.39
CA PRO A 232 6.30 3.30 -0.16
C PRO A 232 7.01 4.04 0.99
N GLU A 233 6.26 4.78 1.81
CA GLU A 233 6.84 5.52 2.92
C GLU A 233 7.25 4.58 4.06
N ARG A 234 8.45 4.76 4.64
CA ARG A 234 8.97 3.91 5.74
C ARG A 234 8.12 3.89 7.03
N ARG A 235 7.11 4.77 7.16
CA ARG A 235 6.15 4.84 8.27
C ARG A 235 4.70 4.96 7.78
N TRP A 236 4.45 4.41 6.58
CA TRP A 236 3.17 4.48 5.88
C TRP A 236 1.96 4.12 6.75
N TRP A 237 2.09 3.18 7.68
CA TRP A 237 1.01 2.74 8.58
C TRP A 237 0.39 3.86 9.43
N ARG A 238 1.11 4.95 9.72
CA ARG A 238 0.57 6.11 10.48
C ARG A 238 -0.16 7.15 9.61
N ALA A 239 0.05 7.09 8.30
CA ALA A 239 -0.53 8.03 7.34
C ALA A 239 -1.48 7.31 6.37
N GLN A 240 -1.87 6.06 6.70
CA GLN A 240 -2.83 5.33 5.89
C GLN A 240 -4.18 6.03 5.92
N ARG A 241 -4.72 6.25 4.72
CA ARG A 241 -6.03 6.86 4.55
C ARG A 241 -7.16 5.84 4.62
N LEU A 242 -6.85 4.57 4.35
CA LEU A 242 -7.73 3.40 4.41
C LEU A 242 -6.93 2.24 5.00
N LEU A 243 -7.58 1.34 5.71
CA LEU A 243 -6.92 0.22 6.39
C LEU A 243 -7.64 -1.09 6.05
N PRO A 244 -7.06 -2.02 5.28
CA PRO A 244 -5.75 -1.99 4.60
C PRO A 244 -5.83 -1.35 3.20
N GLY A 245 -5.53 -0.05 3.08
CA GLY A 245 -5.73 0.70 1.84
C GLY A 245 -4.91 0.18 0.67
N GLU A 246 -3.73 -0.36 0.92
CA GLU A 246 -2.74 -0.66 -0.10
C GLU A 246 -3.08 -1.84 -1.04
N ARG A 247 -4.09 -2.63 -0.66
CA ARG A 247 -4.71 -3.69 -1.47
C ARG A 247 -6.08 -3.32 -2.04
N TYR A 248 -6.58 -2.11 -1.74
CA TYR A 248 -7.95 -1.68 -2.05
C TYR A 248 -8.31 -1.90 -3.52
N LEU A 249 -7.52 -1.40 -4.47
CA LEU A 249 -7.82 -1.57 -5.89
C LEU A 249 -7.70 -3.01 -6.38
N SER A 250 -6.90 -3.85 -5.73
CA SER A 250 -6.85 -5.28 -6.04
C SER A 250 -8.10 -6.01 -5.60
N ASP A 251 -8.63 -5.66 -4.43
CA ASP A 251 -9.90 -6.21 -3.97
C ASP A 251 -11.07 -5.70 -4.83
N VAL A 252 -11.07 -4.41 -5.21
CA VAL A 252 -12.03 -3.89 -6.19
C VAL A 252 -11.95 -4.69 -7.49
N ALA A 253 -10.76 -4.86 -8.06
CA ALA A 253 -10.56 -5.57 -9.33
C ALA A 253 -11.06 -7.02 -9.28
N ARG A 254 -10.84 -7.69 -8.14
CA ARG A 254 -11.32 -9.05 -7.90
C ARG A 254 -12.84 -9.11 -7.80
N ASP A 255 -13.45 -8.18 -7.06
CA ASP A 255 -14.88 -8.20 -6.75
C ASP A 255 -15.73 -7.77 -7.97
N VAL A 256 -15.28 -6.79 -8.74
CA VAL A 256 -16.01 -6.31 -9.94
C VAL A 256 -15.65 -7.08 -11.22
N GLY A 257 -14.54 -7.82 -11.19
CA GLY A 257 -13.98 -8.52 -12.33
C GLY A 257 -13.17 -7.63 -13.28
N ARG A 258 -12.37 -8.27 -14.14
CA ARG A 258 -11.39 -7.61 -15.02
C ARG A 258 -12.01 -6.55 -15.94
N GLU A 259 -13.13 -6.84 -16.58
CA GLU A 259 -13.76 -5.95 -17.56
C GLU A 259 -14.25 -4.64 -16.93
N ARG A 260 -14.98 -4.73 -15.81
CA ARG A 260 -15.47 -3.52 -15.11
C ARG A 260 -14.34 -2.73 -14.50
N PHE A 261 -13.34 -3.40 -13.94
CA PHE A 261 -12.16 -2.72 -13.43
C PHE A 261 -11.39 -2.02 -14.54
N GLN A 262 -11.24 -2.65 -15.71
CA GLN A 262 -10.65 -2.00 -16.89
C GLN A 262 -11.43 -0.75 -17.31
N GLY A 263 -12.77 -0.82 -17.27
CA GLY A 263 -13.66 0.32 -17.55
C GLY A 263 -13.42 1.48 -16.58
N PHE A 264 -13.28 1.20 -15.28
CA PHE A 264 -12.86 2.19 -14.28
C PHE A 264 -11.46 2.72 -14.56
N TRP A 265 -10.49 1.83 -14.73
CA TRP A 265 -9.07 2.15 -14.86
C TRP A 265 -8.78 3.09 -16.02
N ALA A 266 -9.42 2.84 -17.17
CA ALA A 266 -9.26 3.64 -18.38
C ALA A 266 -10.22 4.84 -18.46
N SER A 267 -11.07 5.06 -17.45
CA SER A 267 -12.13 6.07 -17.50
C SER A 267 -11.61 7.50 -17.57
N SER A 268 -12.32 8.34 -18.34
CA SER A 268 -12.16 9.78 -18.36
C SER A 268 -13.07 10.52 -17.37
N LEU A 269 -13.97 9.80 -16.70
CA LEU A 269 -14.88 10.35 -15.70
C LEU A 269 -14.16 10.65 -14.38
N PRO A 270 -14.72 11.50 -13.50
CA PRO A 270 -14.24 11.65 -12.13
C PRO A 270 -14.11 10.29 -11.44
N VAL A 271 -13.08 10.12 -10.60
CA VAL A 271 -12.74 8.83 -9.96
C VAL A 271 -13.93 8.25 -9.21
N ASP A 272 -14.64 9.07 -8.46
CA ASP A 272 -15.84 8.66 -7.74
C ASP A 272 -16.91 8.06 -8.66
N THR A 273 -17.21 8.75 -9.76
CA THR A 273 -18.20 8.31 -10.74
C THR A 273 -17.75 7.02 -11.44
N ALA A 274 -16.49 6.95 -11.86
CA ALA A 274 -15.94 5.78 -12.53
C ALA A 274 -15.91 4.55 -11.61
N LEU A 275 -15.52 4.74 -10.35
CA LEU A 275 -15.46 3.68 -9.36
C LEU A 275 -16.86 3.22 -8.95
N ALA A 276 -17.79 4.14 -8.70
CA ALA A 276 -19.19 3.81 -8.43
C ALA A 276 -19.83 3.02 -9.59
N ALA A 277 -19.52 3.39 -10.84
CA ALA A 277 -20.00 2.67 -12.01
C ALA A 277 -19.46 1.24 -12.08
N ALA A 278 -18.17 1.02 -11.80
CA ALA A 278 -17.58 -0.31 -11.77
C ALA A 278 -18.14 -1.17 -10.62
N LEU A 279 -18.30 -0.58 -9.43
CA LEU A 279 -18.83 -1.21 -8.23
C LEU A 279 -20.33 -1.49 -8.31
N LYS A 280 -21.07 -0.76 -9.17
CA LYS A 280 -22.54 -0.73 -9.21
C LYS A 280 -23.20 -0.33 -7.88
N GLN A 281 -22.47 0.40 -7.05
CA GLN A 281 -22.96 0.97 -5.80
C GLN A 281 -22.09 2.16 -5.38
N PRO A 282 -22.54 3.04 -4.46
CA PRO A 282 -21.76 4.16 -4.00
C PRO A 282 -20.41 3.73 -3.41
N VAL A 283 -19.33 4.43 -3.76
CA VAL A 283 -17.95 4.13 -3.31
C VAL A 283 -17.87 3.99 -1.79
N GLY A 284 -18.53 4.90 -1.07
CA GLY A 284 -18.54 4.91 0.40
C GLY A 284 -19.20 3.69 1.01
N GLU A 285 -20.28 3.18 0.42
CA GLU A 285 -21.00 2.01 0.92
C GLU A 285 -20.22 0.73 0.68
N TRP A 286 -19.66 0.55 -0.52
CA TRP A 286 -18.79 -0.59 -0.82
C TRP A 286 -17.57 -0.59 0.10
N THR A 287 -16.93 0.56 0.27
CA THR A 287 -15.71 0.68 1.07
C THR A 287 -15.99 0.39 2.55
N ALA A 288 -17.13 0.85 3.09
CA ALA A 288 -17.52 0.53 4.45
C ALA A 288 -17.79 -0.98 4.65
N GLN A 289 -18.34 -1.67 3.65
CA GLN A 289 -18.53 -3.12 3.69
C GLN A 289 -17.20 -3.87 3.59
N TRP A 290 -16.33 -3.43 2.69
CA TRP A 290 -14.98 -3.98 2.49
C TRP A 290 -14.14 -3.84 3.76
N GLU A 291 -14.11 -2.67 4.40
CA GLU A 291 -13.28 -2.41 5.59
C GLU A 291 -13.72 -3.26 6.80
N ARG A 292 -15.03 -3.52 6.93
CA ARG A 292 -15.57 -4.44 7.96
C ARG A 292 -15.08 -5.88 7.83
N GLY A 293 -14.58 -6.27 6.65
CA GLY A 293 -13.94 -7.57 6.46
C GLY A 293 -12.60 -7.71 7.18
N PHE A 294 -12.03 -6.59 7.64
CA PHE A 294 -10.72 -6.54 8.29
C PHE A 294 -10.77 -6.04 9.72
N ILE A 295 -11.65 -5.06 10.03
CA ILE A 295 -11.71 -4.42 11.34
C ILE A 295 -13.17 -4.26 11.77
N ALA A 296 -13.48 -4.57 13.02
CA ALA A 296 -14.77 -4.22 13.60
C ALA A 296 -14.92 -2.69 13.67
N PRO A 297 -16.12 -2.12 13.38
CA PRO A 297 -16.31 -0.69 13.44
C PRO A 297 -16.00 -0.13 14.83
N ILE A 298 -15.27 0.98 14.85
CA ILE A 298 -14.88 1.62 16.11
C ILE A 298 -16.06 2.41 16.67
N PRO A 299 -16.33 2.35 17.99
CA PRO A 299 -17.49 3.01 18.58
C PRO A 299 -17.27 4.53 18.68
N LEU A 300 -17.55 5.25 17.59
CA LEU A 300 -17.50 6.70 17.54
C LEU A 300 -18.91 7.29 17.59
N GLY A 301 -19.41 7.41 18.82
CA GLY A 301 -20.65 8.11 19.14
C GLY A 301 -20.45 9.63 19.30
N PRO A 302 -21.48 10.45 19.07
CA PRO A 302 -21.44 11.89 19.35
C PRO A 302 -21.39 12.23 20.85
N ALA A 303 -21.61 11.24 21.72
CA ALA A 303 -21.59 11.41 23.16
C ALA A 303 -20.42 10.62 23.78
N PRO A 304 -19.63 11.23 24.68
CA PRO A 304 -18.69 10.47 25.50
C PRO A 304 -19.45 9.37 26.26
N PRO A 305 -18.84 8.20 26.47
CA PRO A 305 -19.47 7.15 27.25
C PRO A 305 -19.85 7.73 28.61
N TRP A 306 -21.12 7.58 29.00
CA TRP A 306 -21.69 8.22 30.19
C TRP A 306 -20.84 8.01 31.45
N GLY A 307 -20.19 6.85 31.58
CA GLY A 307 -19.26 6.56 32.66
C GLY A 307 -18.04 7.49 32.70
N ALA A 308 -17.45 7.82 31.55
CA ALA A 308 -16.33 8.76 31.48
C ALA A 308 -16.78 10.19 31.83
N THR A 309 -17.96 10.60 31.36
CA THR A 309 -18.55 11.91 31.70
C THR A 309 -18.85 12.02 33.19
N ALA A 310 -19.46 10.99 33.78
CA ALA A 310 -19.74 10.94 35.21
C ALA A 310 -18.45 10.96 36.05
N MET A 311 -17.42 10.22 35.63
CA MET A 311 -16.11 10.22 36.29
C MET A 311 -15.42 11.57 36.20
N ALA A 312 -15.45 12.22 35.03
CA ALA A 312 -14.88 13.55 34.84
C ALA A 312 -15.59 14.60 35.72
N LEU A 313 -16.93 14.54 35.80
CA LEU A 313 -17.70 15.39 36.69
C LEU A 313 -17.38 15.13 38.16
N LEU A 314 -17.24 13.87 38.57
CA LEU A 314 -16.82 13.48 39.92
C LEU A 314 -15.43 14.02 40.26
N LEU A 315 -14.45 13.84 39.38
CA LEU A 315 -13.09 14.36 39.55
C LEU A 315 -13.08 15.89 39.62
N GLY A 316 -13.87 16.56 38.78
CA GLY A 316 -14.06 18.00 38.83
C GLY A 316 -14.66 18.47 40.16
N ALA A 317 -15.70 17.78 40.66
CA ALA A 317 -16.31 18.08 41.95
C ALA A 317 -15.33 17.88 43.11
N VAL A 318 -14.55 16.79 43.10
CA VAL A 318 -13.51 16.52 44.11
C VAL A 318 -12.44 17.61 44.10
N ALA A 319 -11.99 18.06 42.92
CA ALA A 319 -11.02 19.13 42.80
C ALA A 319 -11.56 20.47 43.37
N VAL A 320 -12.81 20.82 43.05
CA VAL A 320 -13.46 22.03 43.59
C VAL A 320 -13.61 21.94 45.11
N LEU A 321 -14.06 20.80 45.64
CA LEU A 321 -14.17 20.57 47.09
C LEU A 321 -12.82 20.66 47.79
N ALA A 322 -11.75 20.10 47.22
CA ALA A 322 -10.40 20.18 47.77
C ALA A 322 -9.89 21.63 47.83
N VAL A 323 -10.15 22.43 46.79
CA VAL A 323 -9.81 23.85 46.75
C VAL A 323 -10.63 24.64 47.77
N MET A 324 -11.93 24.39 47.89
CA MET A 324 -12.77 25.05 48.90
C MET A 324 -12.33 24.73 50.33
N LEU A 325 -11.99 23.47 50.63
CA LEU A 325 -11.50 23.04 51.95
C LEU A 325 -10.13 23.62 52.29
N THR A 326 -9.25 23.79 51.31
CA THR A 326 -7.95 24.44 51.52
C THR A 326 -8.07 25.95 51.66
N ALA A 327 -8.97 26.59 50.92
CA ALA A 327 -9.28 28.00 51.05
C ALA A 327 -9.91 28.34 52.41
N SER A 328 -10.88 27.55 52.87
CA SER A 328 -11.52 27.75 54.17
C SER A 328 -10.54 27.58 55.34
N ARG A 329 -9.62 26.62 55.25
CA ARG A 329 -8.53 26.46 56.23
C ARG A 329 -7.54 27.64 56.26
N ARG A 330 -7.41 28.40 55.17
CA ARG A 330 -6.56 29.61 55.13
C ARG A 330 -7.25 30.86 55.69
N GLN A 331 -8.58 30.91 55.72
CA GLN A 331 -9.31 32.04 56.30
C GLN A 331 -9.48 31.96 57.83
N VAL A 332 -9.16 30.81 58.44
CA VAL A 332 -9.24 30.60 59.90
C VAL A 332 -7.88 30.82 60.59
N ARG A 333 -7.02 31.68 60.02
CA ARG A 333 -5.79 32.20 60.63
C ARG A 333 -5.76 33.70 60.48
#